data_AF-A0A9E1N9H4-F1
#
_entry.id   AF-A0A9E1N9H4-F1
#
_cell.length_a   1.000
_cell.length_b   1.000
_cell.length_c   1.000
_cell.angle_alpha   90.00
_cell.angle_beta   90.00
_cell.angle_gamma   90.00
#
_symmetry.space_group_name_H-M   'P 1'
#
loop_
_entity.id
_entity.type
_entity.pdbx_description
1 polymer ?
#
loop_
_entity_poly.entity_id
_entity_poly.type
_entity_poly.pdbx_seq_one_letter_code
_entity_poly.pdbx_strand_id
1 'polypeptide(L)'
;MTDDRLPIKIDSTSNGEYRPLPVPKLLRKAHDLANRRLTENARRTGISRRAFVNGLCGAATTLAAFNTVFAARGNLGGRFALPAEAALDMAAAEDSLAGDEFIFDVQTHLIEPKGGWRQSNPGFERILRWWPQGDCGESDPVDCYSAAHYLKEVFHDSDTTMAVLSFIPAPADRNPLSMAEA
;
A
#
# COMPACT_ATOMS: atom_id res chain seq x y z
N MET A 1 1.50 11.16 25.09
CA MET A 1 1.28 11.24 23.63
C MET A 1 -0.11 10.74 23.33
N THR A 2 -1.02 11.62 22.92
CA THR A 2 -2.29 11.18 22.32
C THR A 2 -1.97 10.50 20.99
N ASP A 3 -2.49 9.29 20.79
CA ASP A 3 -2.27 8.51 19.55
C ASP A 3 -3.15 9.08 18.43
N ASP A 4 -2.63 10.12 17.76
CA ASP A 4 -3.31 10.86 16.69
C ASP A 4 -3.18 10.18 15.31
N ARG A 5 -2.70 8.92 15.27
CA ARG A 5 -2.59 8.17 14.01
C ARG A 5 -3.97 7.85 13.45
N LEU A 6 -4.10 8.09 12.15
CA LEU A 6 -5.25 7.68 11.34
C LEU A 6 -5.04 6.25 10.79
N PRO A 7 -6.12 5.53 10.45
CA PRO A 7 -6.03 4.26 9.73
C PRO A 7 -5.36 4.39 8.35
N ILE A 8 -5.56 5.53 7.70
CA ILE A 8 -5.00 5.84 6.38
C ILE A 8 -3.93 6.92 6.57
N LYS A 9 -2.72 6.62 6.12
CA LYS A 9 -1.59 7.56 6.16
C LYS A 9 -1.81 8.69 5.15
N ILE A 10 -1.56 9.93 5.56
CA ILE A 10 -1.84 11.13 4.75
C ILE A 10 -0.63 12.06 4.60
N ASP A 11 0.47 11.74 5.28
CA ASP A 11 1.74 12.43 5.18
C ASP A 11 2.63 11.77 4.12
N SER A 12 3.50 12.59 3.52
CA SER A 12 4.46 12.10 2.55
C SER A 12 5.54 11.28 3.24
N THR A 13 6.07 10.27 2.54
CA THR A 13 7.20 9.47 2.99
C THR A 13 8.40 9.75 2.08
N SER A 14 9.61 9.55 2.60
CA SER A 14 10.81 9.61 1.75
C SER A 14 10.94 8.29 0.99
N ASN A 15 11.33 8.38 -0.28
CA ASN A 15 11.84 7.24 -1.05
C ASN A 15 13.36 7.02 -0.86
N GLY A 16 13.99 7.74 0.09
CA GLY A 16 15.45 7.76 0.29
C GLY A 16 16.18 8.81 -0.53
N GLU A 17 15.55 9.37 -1.56
CA GLU A 17 16.14 10.39 -2.44
C GLU A 17 15.69 11.80 -2.05
N TYR A 18 14.41 11.96 -1.71
CA TYR A 18 13.82 13.26 -1.37
C TYR A 18 13.32 13.31 0.08
N ARG A 19 13.48 14.48 0.71
CA ARG A 19 12.86 14.73 2.03
C ARG A 19 11.33 14.81 1.89
N PRO A 20 10.57 14.28 2.85
CA PRO A 20 9.11 14.41 2.84
C PRO A 20 8.69 15.89 2.79
N LEU A 21 7.71 16.20 1.94
CA LEU A 21 7.12 17.53 1.90
C LEU A 21 6.29 17.78 3.16
N PRO A 22 6.30 19.02 3.70
CA PRO A 22 5.42 19.38 4.80
C PRO A 22 3.96 19.15 4.43
N VAL A 23 3.18 18.56 5.34
CA VAL A 23 1.75 18.31 5.14
C VAL A 23 1.03 19.64 4.84
N PRO A 24 0.26 19.78 3.76
CA PRO A 24 -0.50 21.00 3.47
C PRO A 24 -1.55 21.34 4.54
N LYS A 25 -1.87 22.64 4.69
CA LYS A 25 -2.89 23.13 5.66
C LYS A 25 -4.25 22.45 5.48
N LEU A 26 -4.65 22.15 4.25
CA LEU A 26 -5.91 21.47 3.95
C LEU A 26 -5.92 20.04 4.48
N LEU A 27 -4.84 19.29 4.26
CA LEU A 27 -4.69 17.92 4.76
C LEU A 27 -4.66 17.86 6.29
N ARG A 28 -4.00 18.81 6.96
CA ARG A 28 -4.08 18.94 8.43
C ARG A 28 -5.52 19.14 8.93
N LYS A 29 -6.32 19.99 8.26
CA LYS A 29 -7.73 20.17 8.65
C LYS A 29 -8.54 18.88 8.51
N ALA A 30 -8.30 18.12 7.44
CA ALA A 30 -8.95 16.82 7.22
C ALA A 30 -8.50 15.80 8.27
N HIS A 31 -7.21 15.77 8.61
CA HIS A 31 -6.64 14.97 9.68
C HIS A 31 -7.29 15.23 11.04
N ASP A 32 -7.40 16.50 11.42
CA ASP A 32 -7.97 16.90 12.70
C ASP A 32 -9.46 16.55 12.77
N LEU A 33 -10.20 16.73 11.66
CA LEU A 33 -11.60 16.32 11.58
C LEU A 33 -11.75 14.79 11.69
N ALA A 34 -10.89 14.03 11.01
CA ALA A 34 -10.89 12.58 11.07
C ALA A 34 -10.65 12.08 12.50
N ASN A 35 -9.63 12.59 13.19
CA ASN A 35 -9.34 12.21 14.58
C ASN A 35 -10.49 12.51 15.57
N ARG A 36 -11.17 13.66 15.41
CA ARG A 36 -12.37 13.97 16.19
C ARG A 36 -13.49 12.96 15.92
N ARG A 37 -13.82 12.75 14.64
CA ARG A 37 -14.90 11.83 14.24
C ARG A 37 -14.60 10.37 14.61
N LEU A 38 -13.36 9.92 14.53
CA LEU A 38 -12.94 8.58 15.00
C LEU A 38 -13.27 8.40 16.47
N THR A 39 -12.98 9.42 17.30
CA THR A 39 -13.27 9.37 18.73
C THR A 39 -14.76 9.41 19.02
N GLU A 40 -15.52 10.25 18.31
CA GLU A 40 -16.98 10.35 18.43
C GLU A 40 -17.68 9.05 17.99
N ASN A 41 -17.32 8.52 16.83
CA ASN A 41 -17.94 7.32 16.27
C ASN A 41 -17.59 6.07 17.08
N ALA A 42 -16.35 5.92 17.57
CA ALA A 42 -16.00 4.84 18.47
C ALA A 42 -16.89 4.82 19.74
N ARG A 43 -17.17 6.01 20.32
CA ARG A 43 -18.10 6.11 21.46
C ARG A 43 -19.52 5.73 21.07
N ARG A 44 -19.98 6.14 19.88
CA ARG A 44 -21.33 5.84 19.39
C ARG A 44 -21.56 4.36 19.10
N THR A 45 -20.54 3.64 18.65
CA THR A 45 -20.62 2.20 18.38
C THR A 45 -20.31 1.34 19.60
N GLY A 46 -19.87 1.93 20.71
CA GLY A 46 -19.50 1.20 21.93
C GLY A 46 -18.18 0.42 21.82
N ILE A 47 -17.38 0.66 20.77
CA ILE A 47 -16.10 -0.01 20.53
C ILE A 47 -14.97 0.87 21.07
N SER A 48 -13.89 0.25 21.57
CA SER A 48 -12.70 1.02 21.97
C SER A 48 -12.14 1.82 20.79
N ARG A 49 -11.61 3.02 21.05
CA ARG A 49 -11.03 3.86 19.97
C ARG A 49 -9.98 3.11 19.17
N ARG A 50 -9.13 2.30 19.82
CA ARG A 50 -8.08 1.51 19.14
C ARG A 50 -8.70 0.50 18.16
N ALA A 51 -9.67 -0.28 18.61
CA ALA A 51 -10.33 -1.27 17.76
C ALA A 51 -11.11 -0.59 16.61
N PHE A 52 -11.75 0.54 16.88
CA PHE A 52 -12.45 1.32 15.86
C PHE A 52 -11.50 1.89 14.80
N VAL A 53 -10.36 2.45 15.21
CA VAL A 53 -9.32 2.96 14.30
C VAL A 53 -8.76 1.85 13.42
N ASN A 54 -8.59 0.64 13.94
CA ASN A 54 -8.06 -0.49 13.18
C ASN A 54 -9.10 -1.19 12.28
N GLY A 55 -10.36 -0.72 12.24
CA GLY A 55 -11.44 -1.33 11.47
C GLY A 55 -11.91 -0.50 10.28
N LEU A 56 -12.77 -1.08 9.45
CA LEU A 56 -13.31 -0.46 8.23
C LEU A 56 -14.15 0.80 8.51
N CYS A 57 -14.95 0.82 9.58
CA CYS A 57 -15.63 2.05 10.02
C CYS A 57 -14.64 3.19 10.33
N GLY A 58 -13.44 2.87 10.82
CA GLY A 58 -12.36 3.82 11.04
C GLY A 58 -11.81 4.40 9.74
N ALA A 59 -11.57 3.53 8.76
CA ALA A 59 -11.16 3.93 7.40
C ALA A 59 -12.24 4.81 6.74
N ALA A 60 -13.50 4.37 6.74
CA ALA A 60 -14.64 5.12 6.21
C ALA A 60 -14.81 6.48 6.90
N THR A 61 -14.67 6.55 8.23
CA THR A 61 -14.71 7.81 9.00
C THR A 61 -13.63 8.79 8.52
N THR A 62 -12.44 8.28 8.24
CA THR A 62 -11.30 9.07 7.76
C THR A 62 -11.57 9.62 6.37
N LEU A 63 -11.95 8.77 5.42
CA LEU A 63 -12.28 9.15 4.05
C LEU A 63 -13.46 10.13 3.99
N ALA A 64 -14.51 9.92 4.80
CA ALA A 64 -15.65 10.83 4.90
C ALA A 64 -15.27 12.21 5.46
N ALA A 65 -14.31 12.29 6.39
CA ALA A 65 -13.77 13.56 6.86
C ALA A 65 -13.04 14.32 5.73
N PHE A 66 -12.29 13.61 4.89
CA PHE A 66 -11.66 14.19 3.71
C PHE A 66 -12.69 14.74 2.71
N ASN A 67 -13.71 13.94 2.37
CA ASN A 67 -14.83 14.40 1.54
C ASN A 67 -15.44 15.71 2.09
N THR A 68 -15.65 15.78 3.41
CA THR A 68 -16.24 16.96 4.06
C THR A 68 -15.35 18.21 3.90
N VAL A 69 -14.05 18.10 4.22
CA VAL A 69 -13.15 19.26 4.21
C VAL A 69 -12.83 19.74 2.79
N PHE A 70 -12.71 18.82 1.82
CA PHE A 70 -12.47 19.16 0.43
C PHE A 70 -13.71 19.78 -0.23
N ALA A 71 -14.90 19.22 -0.01
CA ALA A 71 -16.15 19.81 -0.50
C ALA A 71 -16.37 21.24 0.04
N ALA A 72 -16.05 21.50 1.31
CA ALA A 72 -16.14 22.83 1.92
C ALA A 72 -15.21 23.88 1.27
N ARG A 73 -14.24 23.46 0.43
CA ARG A 73 -13.38 24.34 -0.36
C ARG A 73 -13.84 24.55 -1.80
N GLY A 74 -14.99 23.99 -2.19
CA GLY A 74 -15.48 24.03 -3.56
C GLY A 74 -14.82 22.99 -4.48
N ASN A 75 -14.03 22.06 -3.93
CA ASN A 75 -13.57 20.90 -4.70
C ASN A 75 -14.72 19.90 -4.80
N LEU A 76 -15.52 20.05 -5.86
CA LEU A 76 -16.65 19.17 -6.18
C LEU A 76 -16.22 17.97 -7.04
N GLY A 77 -15.01 17.99 -7.61
CA GLY A 77 -14.42 16.87 -8.34
C GLY A 77 -13.58 15.97 -7.43
N GLY A 78 -13.73 14.65 -7.58
CA GLY A 78 -12.99 13.64 -6.82
C GLY A 78 -13.45 13.52 -5.36
N ARG A 79 -14.27 12.51 -5.08
CA ARG A 79 -14.67 12.13 -3.71
C ARG A 79 -14.53 10.63 -3.54
N PHE A 80 -14.30 10.19 -2.31
CA PHE A 80 -14.44 8.78 -1.97
C PHE A 80 -15.93 8.41 -2.00
N ALA A 81 -16.29 7.37 -2.75
CA ALA A 81 -17.67 6.90 -2.85
C ALA A 81 -18.00 6.05 -1.61
N LEU A 82 -18.71 6.64 -0.66
CA LEU A 82 -19.06 6.00 0.61
C LEU A 82 -20.53 6.25 0.96
N PRO A 83 -21.26 5.23 1.41
CA PRO A 83 -22.56 5.46 2.02
C PRO A 83 -22.40 6.26 3.32
N ALA A 84 -23.44 7.01 3.71
CA ALA A 84 -23.36 7.95 4.84
C ALA A 84 -23.16 7.21 6.17
N GLU A 85 -23.65 5.98 6.25
CA GLU A 85 -23.65 5.07 7.38
C GLU A 85 -22.33 4.29 7.53
N ALA A 86 -21.46 4.22 6.51
CA ALA A 86 -20.20 3.44 6.57
C ALA A 86 -19.26 3.85 7.71
N ALA A 87 -19.42 5.06 8.25
CA ALA A 87 -18.65 5.52 9.40
C ALA A 87 -19.12 4.89 10.74
N LEU A 88 -20.23 4.16 10.76
CA LEU A 88 -20.88 3.62 11.97
C LEU A 88 -21.37 2.19 11.79
N ASP A 89 -21.68 1.79 10.56
CA ASP A 89 -22.16 0.45 10.19
C ASP A 89 -21.03 -0.31 9.48
N MET A 90 -20.61 -1.42 10.10
CA MET A 90 -19.54 -2.27 9.57
C MET A 90 -19.93 -2.91 8.23
N ALA A 91 -21.18 -3.33 8.05
CA ALA A 91 -21.60 -3.97 6.81
C ALA A 91 -21.58 -2.96 5.65
N ALA A 92 -22.01 -1.72 5.90
CA ALA A 92 -21.92 -0.66 4.90
C ALA A 92 -20.47 -0.24 4.61
N ALA A 93 -19.59 -0.32 5.61
CA ALA A 93 -18.16 -0.10 5.41
C ALA A 93 -17.52 -1.22 4.58
N GLU A 94 -17.87 -2.49 4.84
CA GLU A 94 -17.42 -3.65 4.09
C GLU A 94 -17.84 -3.60 2.62
N ASP A 95 -19.12 -3.35 2.35
CA ASP A 95 -19.65 -3.25 0.98
C ASP A 95 -18.95 -2.19 0.13
N SER A 96 -18.45 -1.11 0.77
CA SER A 96 -17.81 0.01 0.06
C SER A 96 -16.28 0.00 0.06
N LEU A 97 -15.63 -0.76 0.96
CA LEU A 97 -14.17 -0.71 1.16
C LEU A 97 -13.47 -2.07 1.11
N ALA A 98 -14.20 -3.19 1.17
CA ALA A 98 -13.64 -4.54 1.21
C ALA A 98 -14.07 -5.38 -0.01
N GLY A 99 -14.23 -4.72 -1.16
CA GLY A 99 -14.62 -5.36 -2.41
C GLY A 99 -13.44 -5.95 -3.19
N ASP A 100 -13.77 -6.74 -4.21
CA ASP A 100 -12.81 -7.30 -5.17
C ASP A 100 -12.45 -6.25 -6.23
N GLU A 101 -11.62 -5.29 -5.82
CA GLU A 101 -11.13 -4.25 -6.71
C GLU A 101 -10.22 -4.84 -7.79
N PHE A 102 -10.35 -4.33 -9.02
CA PHE A 102 -9.40 -4.67 -10.07
C PHE A 102 -8.08 -3.95 -9.81
N ILE A 103 -7.07 -4.69 -9.35
CA ILE A 103 -5.73 -4.15 -9.09
C ILE A 103 -4.80 -4.56 -10.24
N PHE A 104 -4.26 -3.56 -10.93
CA PHE A 104 -3.29 -3.73 -11.99
C PHE A 104 -1.93 -3.16 -11.57
N ASP A 105 -0.97 -4.04 -11.27
CA ASP A 105 0.40 -3.65 -10.99
C ASP A 105 1.19 -3.51 -12.30
N VAL A 106 1.77 -2.34 -12.52
CA VAL A 106 2.43 -1.99 -13.79
C VAL A 106 3.94 -2.26 -13.74
N GLN A 107 4.53 -2.50 -12.56
CA GLN A 107 5.98 -2.55 -12.42
C GLN A 107 6.45 -3.65 -11.47
N THR A 108 6.12 -4.90 -11.79
CA THR A 108 6.60 -6.05 -11.04
C THR A 108 7.87 -6.64 -11.67
N HIS A 109 8.63 -7.39 -10.89
CA HIS A 109 9.89 -7.99 -11.32
C HIS A 109 10.02 -9.39 -10.71
N LEU A 110 10.58 -10.32 -11.47
CA LEU A 110 11.06 -11.61 -10.97
C LEU A 110 12.55 -11.77 -11.31
N ILE A 111 13.26 -12.57 -10.52
CA ILE A 111 14.68 -12.85 -10.69
C ILE A 111 14.81 -14.34 -11.03
N GLU A 112 15.51 -14.68 -12.12
CA GLU A 112 15.90 -16.05 -12.40
C GLU A 112 17.10 -16.41 -11.49
N PRO A 113 16.92 -17.21 -10.42
CA PRO A 113 17.97 -17.39 -9.43
C PRO A 113 19.19 -18.11 -9.98
N LYS A 114 19.08 -18.89 -11.06
CA LYS A 114 20.20 -19.62 -11.66
C LYS A 114 20.73 -18.94 -12.93
N GLY A 115 20.28 -17.71 -13.20
CA GLY A 115 20.62 -16.98 -14.41
C GLY A 115 22.10 -16.57 -14.47
N GLY A 116 22.60 -16.41 -15.70
CA GLY A 116 23.99 -16.01 -15.96
C GLY A 116 24.37 -14.62 -15.43
N TRP A 117 23.38 -13.80 -15.08
CA TRP A 117 23.56 -12.45 -14.50
C TRP A 117 24.38 -12.46 -13.21
N ARG A 118 24.40 -13.56 -12.44
CA ARG A 118 25.22 -13.65 -11.23
C ARG A 118 26.72 -13.51 -11.53
N GLN A 119 27.15 -13.87 -12.75
CA GLN A 119 28.54 -13.71 -13.19
C GLN A 119 28.81 -12.30 -13.71
N SER A 120 27.89 -11.72 -14.47
CA SER A 120 28.04 -10.39 -15.09
C SER A 120 27.69 -9.23 -14.14
N ASN A 121 26.94 -9.52 -13.06
CA ASN A 121 26.45 -8.56 -12.07
C ASN A 121 26.42 -9.14 -10.64
N PRO A 122 27.56 -9.64 -10.11
CA PRO A 122 27.62 -10.29 -8.79
C PRO A 122 27.25 -9.35 -7.63
N GLY A 123 27.38 -8.03 -7.81
CA GLY A 123 27.02 -7.05 -6.79
C GLY A 123 25.52 -6.96 -6.53
N PHE A 124 24.68 -7.42 -7.47
CA PHE A 124 23.23 -7.33 -7.37
C PHE A 124 22.64 -8.29 -6.32
N GLU A 125 23.25 -9.45 -6.11
CA GLU A 125 22.85 -10.38 -5.03
C GLU A 125 22.86 -9.71 -3.65
N ARG A 126 23.86 -8.85 -3.40
CA ARG A 126 23.95 -8.11 -2.13
C ARG A 126 22.79 -7.13 -1.95
N ILE A 127 22.27 -6.57 -3.04
CA ILE A 127 21.11 -5.67 -3.02
C ILE A 127 19.86 -6.49 -2.70
N LEU A 128 19.65 -7.62 -3.39
CA LEU A 128 18.53 -8.52 -3.16
C LEU A 128 18.46 -9.02 -1.71
N ARG A 129 19.61 -9.34 -1.10
CA ARG A 129 19.68 -9.74 0.32
C ARG A 129 19.29 -8.63 1.29
N TRP A 130 19.48 -7.36 0.93
CA TRP A 130 19.21 -6.25 1.83
C TRP A 130 17.74 -5.80 1.81
N TRP A 131 17.01 -6.15 0.76
CA TRP A 131 15.57 -5.91 0.70
C TRP A 131 14.81 -6.90 1.59
N PRO A 132 13.66 -6.49 2.17
CA PRO A 132 12.88 -7.31 3.10
C PRO A 132 12.53 -8.71 2.54
N GLN A 133 12.23 -8.81 1.25
CA GLN A 133 11.88 -10.07 0.60
C GLN A 133 13.03 -11.09 0.62
N GLY A 134 14.29 -10.66 0.73
CA GLY A 134 15.43 -11.56 0.82
C GLY A 134 15.47 -12.40 2.12
N ASP A 135 14.60 -12.11 3.08
CA ASP A 135 14.45 -12.84 4.35
C ASP A 135 13.19 -13.73 4.37
N CYS A 136 12.80 -14.28 3.20
CA CYS A 136 11.60 -15.12 3.07
C CYS A 136 11.76 -16.57 3.60
N GLY A 137 12.94 -16.93 4.12
CA GLY A 137 13.24 -18.25 4.68
C GLY A 137 13.96 -19.23 3.76
N GLU A 138 14.25 -18.85 2.51
CA GLU A 138 15.05 -19.68 1.59
C GLU A 138 16.52 -19.74 1.99
N SER A 139 17.20 -20.82 1.63
CA SER A 139 18.64 -20.97 1.93
C SER A 139 19.52 -20.00 1.14
N ASP A 140 19.14 -19.70 -0.10
CA ASP A 140 19.71 -18.61 -0.88
C ASP A 140 18.69 -17.45 -0.92
N PRO A 141 19.01 -16.27 -0.38
CA PRO A 141 18.13 -15.10 -0.41
C PRO A 141 17.66 -14.69 -1.82
N VAL A 142 18.37 -15.09 -2.88
CA VAL A 142 17.93 -14.82 -4.26
C VAL A 142 16.73 -15.68 -4.65
N ASP A 143 16.59 -16.89 -4.10
CA ASP A 143 15.46 -17.79 -4.41
C ASP A 143 14.13 -17.19 -3.94
N CYS A 144 14.15 -16.28 -2.96
CA CYS A 144 13.00 -15.48 -2.52
C CYS A 144 12.39 -14.58 -3.62
N TYR A 145 13.08 -14.41 -4.74
CA TYR A 145 12.63 -13.60 -5.88
C TYR A 145 12.36 -14.45 -7.14
N SER A 146 12.39 -15.77 -7.00
CA SER A 146 12.13 -16.72 -8.08
C SER A 146 10.71 -16.57 -8.65
N ALA A 147 10.45 -17.18 -9.80
CA ALA A 147 9.11 -17.22 -10.38
C ALA A 147 8.05 -17.81 -9.43
N ALA A 148 8.42 -18.79 -8.59
CA ALA A 148 7.51 -19.39 -7.62
C ALA A 148 7.10 -18.39 -6.52
N HIS A 149 8.09 -17.68 -5.96
CA HIS A 149 7.82 -16.60 -5.00
C HIS A 149 7.08 -15.44 -5.66
N TYR A 150 7.43 -15.06 -6.90
CA TYR A 150 6.68 -14.05 -7.65
C TYR A 150 5.19 -14.40 -7.77
N LEU A 151 4.86 -15.64 -8.15
CA LEU A 151 3.46 -16.06 -8.26
C LEU A 151 2.75 -16.03 -6.91
N LYS A 152 3.42 -16.46 -5.84
CA LYS A 152 2.88 -16.42 -4.47
C LYS A 152 2.67 -14.97 -4.01
N GLU A 153 3.71 -14.17 -3.98
CA GLU A 153 3.66 -12.81 -3.41
C GLU A 153 2.78 -11.87 -4.24
N VAL A 154 2.78 -12.01 -5.58
CA VAL A 154 1.98 -11.12 -6.44
C VAL A 154 0.54 -11.61 -6.54
N PHE A 155 0.28 -12.89 -6.78
CA PHE A 155 -1.08 -13.35 -7.11
C PHE A 155 -1.78 -14.19 -6.04
N HIS A 156 -1.07 -14.65 -5.00
CA HIS A 156 -1.68 -15.42 -3.91
C HIS A 156 -1.82 -14.61 -2.62
N ASP A 157 -0.76 -13.92 -2.23
CA ASP A 157 -0.67 -13.18 -0.97
C ASP A 157 -0.98 -11.68 -1.13
N SER A 158 -1.41 -11.27 -2.33
CA SER A 158 -1.88 -9.92 -2.61
C SER A 158 -3.17 -9.95 -3.46
N ASP A 159 -3.91 -8.84 -3.44
CA ASP A 159 -5.14 -8.66 -4.21
C ASP A 159 -4.88 -8.32 -5.70
N THR A 160 -3.64 -8.45 -6.19
CA THR A 160 -3.27 -8.11 -7.58
C THR A 160 -4.01 -9.02 -8.56
N THR A 161 -4.84 -8.41 -9.42
CA THR A 161 -5.61 -9.13 -10.45
C THR A 161 -4.77 -9.37 -11.72
N MET A 162 -3.95 -8.38 -12.09
CA MET A 162 -3.07 -8.45 -13.24
C MET A 162 -1.76 -7.75 -12.91
N ALA A 163 -0.67 -8.22 -13.49
CA ALA A 163 0.64 -7.60 -13.35
C ALA A 163 1.37 -7.54 -14.69
N VAL A 164 2.16 -6.49 -14.89
CA VAL A 164 3.17 -6.42 -15.95
C VAL A 164 4.51 -6.85 -15.39
N LEU A 165 5.01 -7.98 -15.89
CA LEU A 165 6.39 -8.39 -15.63
C LEU A 165 7.34 -7.48 -16.43
N SER A 166 8.15 -6.73 -15.71
CA SER A 166 9.07 -5.74 -16.28
C SER A 166 10.54 -6.10 -16.01
N PHE A 167 11.41 -5.74 -16.95
CA PHE A 167 12.85 -5.88 -16.77
C PHE A 167 13.39 -4.81 -15.83
N ILE A 168 14.35 -5.19 -14.98
CA ILE A 168 15.11 -4.22 -14.17
C ILE A 168 15.91 -3.30 -15.11
N PRO A 169 16.07 -2.00 -14.79
CA PRO A 169 16.87 -1.07 -15.59
C PRO A 169 18.36 -1.44 -15.58
N ALA A 170 18.74 -2.38 -16.46
CA ALA A 170 20.09 -2.90 -16.65
C ALA A 170 20.32 -3.27 -18.12
N PRO A 171 21.58 -3.26 -18.59
CA PRO A 171 21.95 -3.87 -19.86
C PRO A 171 21.50 -5.33 -19.95
N ALA A 172 21.21 -5.82 -21.16
CA ALA A 172 20.64 -7.15 -21.37
C ALA A 172 21.50 -8.29 -20.77
N ASP A 173 22.82 -8.17 -20.82
CA ASP A 173 23.77 -9.15 -20.25
C ASP A 173 23.82 -9.14 -18.72
N ARG A 174 23.27 -8.10 -18.08
CA ARG A 174 23.23 -7.92 -16.62
C ARG A 174 21.82 -8.01 -16.05
N ASN A 175 20.82 -8.26 -16.89
CA ASN A 175 19.45 -8.36 -16.46
C ASN A 175 19.23 -9.70 -15.74
N PRO A 176 18.61 -9.70 -14.54
CA PRO A 176 18.39 -10.92 -13.80
C PRO A 176 17.23 -11.78 -14.31
N LEU A 177 16.54 -11.34 -15.37
CA LEU A 177 15.56 -12.09 -16.12
C LEU A 177 15.91 -11.97 -17.61
N SER A 178 15.98 -13.08 -18.34
CA SER A 178 16.19 -13.04 -19.79
C SER A 178 14.88 -12.89 -20.57
N MET A 179 14.96 -12.41 -21.81
CA MET A 179 13.79 -12.32 -22.70
C MET A 179 13.14 -13.67 -23.04
N ALA A 180 13.87 -14.78 -22.91
CA ALA A 180 13.31 -16.11 -23.17
C ALA A 180 12.59 -16.68 -21.94
N GLU A 181 12.90 -16.17 -20.74
CA GLU A 181 12.31 -16.58 -19.47
C GLU A 181 11.16 -15.68 -19.02
N ALA A 182 11.07 -14.47 -19.57
CA ALA A 182 9.97 -13.52 -19.39
C ALA A 182 8.74 -13.90 -20.21
#